data_AF-A0A924EMS4-F1
#
_entry.id   AF-A0A924EMS4-F1
#
_cell.length_a   1.000
_cell.length_b   1.000
_cell.length_c   1.000
_cell.angle_alpha   90.00
_cell.angle_beta   90.00
_cell.angle_gamma   90.00
#
_symmetry.space_group_name_H-M   'P 1'
#
loop_
_entity.id
_entity.type
_entity.pdbx_description
1 polymer ?
#
loop_
_entity_poly.entity_id
_entity_poly.type
_entity_poly.pdbx_seq_one_letter_code
_entity_poly.pdbx_strand_id
1 'polypeptide(L)' 'QERATFFCENVKTLFEKIRTPSDDLEMMVDDELWPLTKYRELLFTR' A
#
# COMPACT_ATOMS: atom_id res chain seq x y z
N GLN A 1 19.54 17.66 4.22
CA GLN A 1 18.55 17.39 5.28
C GLN A 1 17.13 17.78 4.90
N GLU A 2 16.90 19.02 4.46
CA GLU A 2 15.55 19.55 4.16
C GLU A 2 14.73 18.69 3.19
N ARG A 3 15.34 18.20 2.10
CA ARG A 3 14.67 17.29 1.16
C ARG A 3 14.19 16.00 1.85
N ALA A 4 15.02 15.41 2.71
CA ALA A 4 14.67 14.19 3.41
C ALA A 4 13.49 14.41 4.38
N THR A 5 13.48 15.54 5.09
CA THR A 5 12.37 15.94 5.97
C THR A 5 11.08 16.13 5.17
N PHE A 6 11.15 16.84 4.04
CA PHE A 6 10.01 17.05 3.16
C PHE A 6 9.40 15.73 2.67
N PHE A 7 10.22 14.77 2.20
CA PHE A 7 9.73 13.46 1.78
C PHE A 7 9.13 12.66 2.94
N CYS A 8 9.72 12.74 4.13
CA CYS A 8 9.21 12.02 5.31
C CYS A 8 7.86 12.60 5.78
N GLU A 9 7.68 13.91 5.76
CA GLU A 9 6.49 14.56 6.30
C GLU A 9 5.35 14.69 5.29
N ASN A 10 5.66 14.87 4.00
CA ASN A 10 4.64 15.15 2.98
C ASN A 10 4.37 13.93 2.10
N VAL A 11 5.42 13.20 1.72
CA VAL A 11 5.28 12.09 0.76
C VAL A 11 4.91 10.81 1.49
N LYS A 12 5.58 10.46 2.59
CA LYS A 12 5.28 9.24 3.38
C LYS A 12 3.84 9.22 3.90
N THR A 13 3.32 10.36 4.37
CA THR A 13 1.94 10.46 4.90
C THR A 13 0.87 10.21 3.84
N LEU A 14 1.18 10.45 2.56
CA LEU A 14 0.24 10.15 1.46
C LEU A 14 0.12 8.64 1.23
N PHE A 15 1.20 7.87 1.43
CA PHE A 15 1.15 6.41 1.31
C PHE A 15 0.22 5.78 2.34
N GLU A 16 0.16 6.28 3.57
CA GLU A 16 -0.80 5.79 4.57
C GLU A 16 -2.25 6.02 4.13
N LYS A 17 -2.55 7.21 3.58
CA LYS A 17 -3.89 7.54 3.08
C LYS A 17 -4.32 6.71 1.88
N ILE A 18 -3.38 6.27 1.04
CA ILE A 18 -3.66 5.40 -0.11
C ILE A 18 -3.75 3.94 0.34
N ARG A 19 -2.96 3.53 1.33
CA ARG A 19 -2.91 2.16 1.81
C ARG A 19 -4.23 1.70 2.42
N THR A 20 -4.84 2.50 3.30
CA THR A 20 -6.11 2.11 3.94
C THR A 20 -7.21 1.73 2.94
N PRO A 21 -7.59 2.58 1.96
CA PRO A 21 -8.60 2.19 0.98
C PRO A 21 -8.13 1.08 0.03
N SER A 22 -6.82 0.95 -0.23
CA SER A 22 -6.28 -0.16 -1.02
C SER A 22 -6.44 -1.50 -0.29
N ASP A 23 -6.17 -1.56 1.01
CA ASP A 23 -6.32 -2.76 1.83
C ASP A 23 -7.80 -3.15 1.95
N ASP A 24 -8.70 -2.16 2.06
CA ASP A 24 -10.16 -2.39 2.05
C ASP A 24 -10.64 -2.94 0.69
N LEU A 25 -10.13 -2.42 -0.42
CA LEU A 25 -10.44 -2.91 -1.76
C LEU A 25 -9.87 -4.33 -1.98
N GLU A 26 -8.67 -4.64 -1.49
CA GLU A 26 -8.11 -6.01 -1.57
C GLU A 26 -9.00 -7.04 -0.84
N MET A 27 -9.73 -6.62 0.19
CA MET A 27 -10.69 -7.48 0.89
C MET A 27 -12.05 -7.62 0.18
N MET A 28 -12.47 -6.62 -0.58
CA MET A 28 -13.79 -6.59 -1.24
C MET A 28 -13.76 -7.06 -2.69
N VAL A 29 -12.62 -6.90 -3.38
CA VAL A 29 -12.43 -7.24 -4.79
C VAL A 29 -11.96 -8.69 -4.90
N ASP A 30 -12.52 -9.40 -5.89
CA ASP A 30 -12.16 -10.79 -6.20
C ASP A 30 -10.70 -10.90 -6.67
N ASP A 31 -10.07 -12.02 -6.35
CA ASP A 31 -8.65 -12.32 -6.58
C ASP A 31 -8.30 -12.29 -8.06
N GLU A 32 -9.23 -12.68 -8.93
CA GLU A 32 -9.06 -12.68 -10.39
C GLU A 32 -9.07 -11.26 -11.00
N LEU A 33 -9.65 -10.28 -10.31
CA LEU A 33 -9.76 -8.90 -10.78
C LEU A 33 -8.67 -7.99 -10.20
N TRP A 34 -7.97 -8.44 -9.15
CA TRP A 34 -6.93 -7.65 -8.49
C TRP A 34 -5.59 -7.80 -9.23
N PRO A 35 -5.06 -6.74 -9.87
CA PRO A 35 -3.89 -6.86 -10.76
C PRO A 35 -2.54 -6.88 -10.01
N LEU A 36 -2.53 -6.69 -8.69
CA LEU A 36 -1.33 -6.62 -7.86
C LEU A 36 -1.16 -7.89 -7.03
N THR A 37 0.07 -8.29 -6.74
CA THR A 37 0.32 -9.39 -5.80
C THR A 37 -0.17 -9.01 -4.41
N LYS A 38 -0.90 -9.93 -3.77
CA LYS A 38 -1.52 -9.67 -2.47
C LYS A 38 -0.44 -9.52 -1.40
N TYR A 39 -0.70 -8.68 -0.40
CA TYR A 39 0.24 -8.53 0.72
C TYR A 39 0.51 -9.86 1.44
N ARG A 40 -0.49 -10.75 1.48
CA ARG A 40 -0.33 -12.11 2.01
C ARG A 40 0.64 -12.96 1.20
N GLU A 41 0.65 -12.84 -0.12
CA GLU A 41 1.56 -13.59 -0.99
C GLU A 41 2.99 -13.07 -0.91
N LEU A 42 3.15 -11.74 -0.77
CA LEU A 42 4.44 -11.08 -0.57
C LEU A 42 5.07 -11.38 0.79
N LEU A 43 4.25 -11.51 1.84
CA LEU A 43 4.74 -11.71 3.21
C LEU A 43 4.81 -13.19 3.61
N PHE A 44 4.06 -14.08 2.95
CA PHE A 44 4.01 -15.52 3.25
C PHE A 44 4.34 -16.39 2.04
N THR A 45 5.28 -15.96 1.20
CA THR A 45 5.90 -16.86 0.22
C THR A 45 6.68 -17.93 0.99
N ARG A 46 6.13 -19.13 1.06
CA ARG A 46 6.83 -20.34 1.50
C ARG A 46 7.39 -21.06 0.29
#